data_AF-A0A838QKH7-F1
#
_entry.id   AF-A0A838QKH7-F1
#
_cell.length_a   1.000
_cell.length_b   1.000
_cell.length_c   1.000
_cell.angle_alpha   90.00
_cell.angle_beta   90.00
_cell.angle_gamma   90.00
#
_symmetry.space_group_name_H-M   'P 1'
#
loop_
_entity.id
_entity.type
_entity.pdbx_description
1 polymer ?
#
loop_
_entity_poly.entity_id
_entity_poly.type
_entity_poly.pdbx_seq_one_letter_code
_entity_poly.pdbx_strand_id
1 'polypeptide(L)'
;MKQSRRAATLPVAFFRRPAETVAAELLGKVVVSTAGGELAAGRIVETEAYLGYDDPASHGYLHRRNARNAALFGPPGIWYVYLSYGMHWCSNLVCQRAGLASAVLLRALEPVDGLATMRRRRGSVPDHELCSGPGKLCQALGITRDLDGVAMAGGPVMVLQGEPLAPGSVSATPRIGITKAADWPLRFHLVGSPWTSRKEKGGRFRRSPAP
;
A
#
# COMPACT_ATOMS: atom_id res chain seq x y z
N MET A 1 -6.92 -18.79 15.20
CA MET A 1 -6.24 -17.71 14.44
C MET A 1 -6.85 -17.41 13.05
N LYS A 2 -6.99 -18.36 12.12
CA LYS A 2 -7.54 -18.08 10.76
C LYS A 2 -8.95 -17.47 10.76
N GLN A 3 -9.84 -17.97 11.62
CA GLN A 3 -11.25 -17.52 11.71
C GLN A 3 -11.37 -16.08 12.26
N SER A 4 -10.56 -15.73 13.26
CA SER A 4 -10.47 -14.36 13.81
C SER A 4 -9.92 -13.34 12.79
N ARG A 5 -8.92 -13.72 11.98
CA ARG A 5 -8.41 -12.85 10.89
C ARG A 5 -9.46 -12.57 9.82
N ARG A 6 -10.26 -13.57 9.47
CA ARG A 6 -11.32 -13.41 8.47
C ARG A 6 -12.41 -12.43 8.94
N ALA A 7 -12.76 -12.47 10.23
CA ALA A 7 -13.71 -11.53 10.83
C ALA A 7 -13.15 -10.09 10.89
N ALA A 8 -11.84 -9.94 11.09
CA ALA A 8 -11.19 -8.63 11.11
C ALA A 8 -10.78 -8.10 9.73
N THR A 9 -10.98 -8.85 8.65
CA THR A 9 -10.55 -8.43 7.30
C THR A 9 -11.37 -7.23 6.82
N LEU A 10 -10.70 -6.25 6.20
CA LEU A 10 -11.40 -5.11 5.62
C LEU A 10 -12.41 -5.58 4.56
N PRO A 11 -13.65 -5.08 4.59
CA PRO A 11 -14.65 -5.46 3.61
C PRO A 11 -14.33 -4.87 2.24
N VAL A 12 -14.74 -5.54 1.15
CA VAL A 12 -14.57 -5.02 -0.23
C VAL A 12 -15.19 -3.61 -0.40
N ALA A 13 -16.25 -3.31 0.34
CA ALA A 13 -16.87 -1.97 0.36
C ALA A 13 -15.88 -0.86 0.74
N PHE A 14 -14.89 -1.15 1.59
CA PHE A 14 -13.82 -0.21 1.94
C PHE A 14 -13.06 0.27 0.70
N PHE A 15 -12.85 -0.60 -0.29
CA PHE A 15 -12.09 -0.32 -1.51
C PHE A 15 -12.96 0.25 -2.64
N ARG A 16 -14.29 0.31 -2.50
CA ARG A 16 -15.19 0.91 -3.52
C ARG A 16 -15.13 2.45 -3.56
N ARG A 17 -14.29 3.06 -2.75
CA ARG A 17 -14.18 4.51 -2.52
C ARG A 17 -13.00 5.12 -3.30
N PRO A 18 -12.91 6.45 -3.42
CA PRO A 18 -11.77 7.12 -4.06
C PRO A 18 -10.43 6.70 -3.47
N ALA A 19 -9.40 6.53 -4.31
CA ALA A 19 -8.11 5.99 -3.90
C ALA A 19 -7.41 6.85 -2.84
N GLU A 20 -7.57 8.17 -2.88
CA GLU A 20 -7.07 9.12 -1.89
C GLU A 20 -7.68 8.88 -0.50
N THR A 21 -9.00 8.64 -0.43
CA THR A 21 -9.69 8.28 0.82
C THR A 21 -9.19 6.93 1.33
N VAL A 22 -9.12 5.94 0.44
CA VAL A 22 -8.65 4.59 0.78
C VAL A 22 -7.20 4.63 1.26
N ALA A 23 -6.33 5.38 0.60
CA ALA A 23 -4.91 5.49 0.95
C ALA A 23 -4.70 6.09 2.34
N ALA A 24 -5.38 7.21 2.64
CA ALA A 24 -5.32 7.83 3.95
C ALA A 24 -5.84 6.89 5.05
N GLU A 25 -6.96 6.22 4.82
CA GLU A 25 -7.58 5.34 5.83
C GLU A 25 -6.96 3.94 5.93
N LEU A 26 -6.11 3.55 4.98
CA LEU A 26 -5.31 2.33 5.09
C LEU A 26 -4.20 2.47 6.13
N LEU A 27 -3.78 3.69 6.46
CA LEU A 27 -2.81 3.91 7.52
C LEU A 27 -3.33 3.37 8.86
N GLY A 28 -2.46 2.69 9.59
CA GLY A 28 -2.80 2.01 10.85
C GLY A 28 -3.42 0.61 10.68
N LYS A 29 -3.92 0.25 9.49
CA LYS A 29 -4.40 -1.11 9.17
C LYS A 29 -3.23 -2.08 9.08
N VAL A 30 -3.49 -3.38 9.20
CA VAL A 30 -2.43 -4.40 9.24
C VAL A 30 -2.49 -5.30 8.02
N VAL A 31 -1.42 -5.35 7.24
CA VAL A 31 -1.24 -6.36 6.19
C VAL A 31 -0.73 -7.63 6.85
N VAL A 32 -1.39 -8.75 6.54
CA VAL A 32 -0.98 -10.08 6.99
C VAL A 32 -0.76 -10.96 5.78
N SER A 33 0.47 -11.47 5.64
CA SER A 33 0.84 -12.44 4.61
C SER A 33 1.03 -13.83 5.21
N THR A 34 0.54 -14.82 4.49
CA THR A 34 0.82 -16.25 4.69
C THR A 34 1.44 -16.86 3.42
N ALA A 35 1.94 -16.01 2.52
CA ALA A 35 2.59 -16.44 1.28
C ALA A 35 3.80 -17.33 1.59
N GLY A 36 3.96 -18.42 0.84
CA GLY A 36 4.99 -19.43 1.08
C GLY A 36 4.79 -20.24 2.36
N GLY A 37 3.60 -20.22 2.97
CA GLY A 37 3.28 -20.95 4.20
C GLY A 37 3.81 -20.31 5.49
N GLU A 38 4.50 -19.17 5.40
CA GLU A 38 5.07 -18.47 6.54
C GLU A 38 4.33 -17.18 6.85
N LEU A 39 4.15 -16.90 8.14
CA LEU A 39 3.50 -15.68 8.60
C LEU A 39 4.48 -14.50 8.57
N ALA A 40 4.01 -13.37 8.04
CA ALA A 40 4.62 -12.06 8.21
C ALA A 40 3.51 -10.99 8.23
N ALA A 41 3.59 -10.03 9.15
CA ALA A 41 2.59 -8.96 9.23
C ALA A 41 3.22 -7.60 9.53
N GLY A 42 2.63 -6.55 8.98
CA GLY A 42 3.07 -5.19 9.22
C GLY A 42 1.91 -4.20 9.21
N ARG A 43 1.96 -3.22 10.11
CA ARG A 43 1.05 -2.07 10.13
C ARG A 43 1.42 -1.13 8.98
N ILE A 44 0.43 -0.71 8.20
CA ILE A 44 0.63 0.22 7.09
C ILE A 44 0.92 1.61 7.65
N VAL A 45 2.07 2.17 7.26
CA VAL A 45 2.51 3.51 7.71
C VAL A 45 2.70 4.49 6.56
N GLU A 46 2.68 4.02 5.31
CA GLU A 46 2.83 4.85 4.11
C GLU A 46 2.15 4.20 2.90
N THR A 47 1.44 5.01 2.13
CA THR A 47 0.73 4.62 0.91
C THR A 47 0.79 5.72 -0.15
N GLU A 48 0.49 5.38 -1.40
CA GLU A 48 0.25 6.35 -2.48
C GLU A 48 -1.04 6.03 -3.22
N ALA A 49 -1.84 7.05 -3.53
CA ALA A 49 -3.01 6.95 -4.37
C ALA A 49 -2.66 7.17 -5.85
N TYR A 50 -3.29 6.40 -6.73
CA TYR A 50 -3.25 6.55 -8.17
C TYR A 50 -4.67 6.62 -8.72
N LEU A 51 -5.01 7.74 -9.38
CA LEU A 51 -6.41 8.13 -9.64
C LEU A 51 -6.98 7.60 -10.98
N GLY A 52 -6.35 6.57 -11.55
CA GLY A 52 -6.81 6.00 -12.83
C GLY A 52 -6.49 6.87 -14.03
N TYR A 53 -7.51 7.17 -14.84
CA TYR A 53 -7.34 7.77 -16.17
C TYR A 53 -6.85 9.22 -16.15
N ASP A 54 -7.16 9.95 -15.09
CA ASP A 54 -6.86 11.38 -14.93
C ASP A 54 -5.54 11.64 -14.22
N ASP A 55 -4.79 10.59 -13.89
CA ASP A 55 -3.52 10.68 -13.17
C ASP A 55 -2.33 10.39 -14.10
N PRO A 56 -1.57 11.41 -14.53
CA PRO A 56 -0.41 11.25 -15.39
C PRO A 56 0.68 10.29 -14.90
N ALA A 57 0.71 9.93 -13.61
CA ALA A 57 1.64 8.96 -13.04
C ALA A 57 1.07 7.54 -12.93
N SER A 58 -0.23 7.36 -13.18
CA SER A 58 -0.90 6.06 -13.13
C SER A 58 -0.57 5.19 -14.34
N HIS A 59 -0.47 3.89 -14.12
CA HIS A 59 -0.37 2.91 -15.20
C HIS A 59 -1.64 2.84 -16.07
N GLY A 60 -2.77 3.36 -15.58
CA GLY A 60 -4.03 3.48 -16.32
C GLY A 60 -4.21 4.82 -17.03
N TYR A 61 -3.28 5.77 -16.91
CA TYR A 61 -3.41 7.12 -17.48
C TYR A 61 -3.85 7.09 -18.95
N LEU A 62 -4.82 7.94 -19.32
CA LEU A 62 -5.41 7.98 -20.67
C LEU A 62 -5.92 6.60 -21.15
N HIS A 63 -6.61 5.88 -20.27
CA HIS A 63 -7.19 4.56 -20.57
C HIS A 63 -6.18 3.49 -21.03
N ARG A 64 -4.88 3.66 -20.74
CA ARG A 64 -3.85 2.72 -21.17
C ARG A 64 -4.05 1.36 -20.53
N ARG A 65 -4.36 0.36 -21.34
CA ARG A 65 -4.57 -1.02 -20.91
C ARG A 65 -3.70 -1.97 -21.71
N ASN A 66 -3.04 -2.89 -21.02
CA ASN A 66 -2.24 -3.96 -21.61
C ASN A 66 -2.21 -5.17 -20.66
N ALA A 67 -1.55 -6.25 -21.09
CA ALA A 67 -1.49 -7.48 -20.30
C ALA A 67 -0.82 -7.30 -18.92
N ARG A 68 0.10 -6.33 -18.77
CA ARG A 68 0.87 -6.10 -17.53
C ARG A 68 0.10 -5.29 -16.48
N ASN A 69 -0.93 -4.55 -16.87
CA ASN A 69 -1.76 -3.79 -15.95
C ASN A 69 -3.20 -4.29 -15.90
N ALA A 70 -3.50 -5.46 -16.48
CA ALA A 70 -4.87 -5.97 -16.59
C ALA A 70 -5.58 -6.06 -15.23
N ALA A 71 -4.88 -6.51 -14.16
CA ALA A 71 -5.43 -6.58 -12.82
C ALA A 71 -5.83 -5.21 -12.24
N LEU A 72 -5.14 -4.12 -12.61
CA LEU A 72 -5.50 -2.76 -12.20
C LEU A 72 -6.93 -2.37 -12.63
N PHE A 73 -7.45 -2.98 -13.69
CA PHE A 73 -8.80 -2.76 -14.21
C PHE A 73 -9.85 -3.71 -13.61
N GLY A 74 -9.45 -4.59 -12.69
CA GLY A 74 -10.34 -5.56 -12.06
C GLY A 74 -11.28 -4.97 -11.00
N PRO A 75 -12.04 -5.81 -10.29
CA PRO A 75 -12.90 -5.36 -9.20
C PRO A 75 -12.10 -4.78 -8.01
N PRO A 76 -12.72 -3.90 -7.20
CA PRO A 76 -12.08 -3.34 -6.01
C PRO A 76 -11.71 -4.41 -4.98
N GLY A 77 -10.62 -4.19 -4.26
CA GLY A 77 -10.13 -5.09 -3.22
C GLY A 77 -9.39 -6.32 -3.76
N ILE A 78 -8.97 -6.32 -5.03
CA ILE A 78 -7.97 -7.25 -5.53
C ILE A 78 -6.59 -6.61 -5.51
N TRP A 79 -5.56 -7.45 -5.46
CA TRP A 79 -4.18 -7.02 -5.59
C TRP A 79 -3.82 -6.77 -7.06
N TYR A 80 -3.16 -5.64 -7.32
CA TYR A 80 -2.43 -5.37 -8.55
C TYR A 80 -0.93 -5.36 -8.25
N VAL A 81 -0.20 -6.32 -8.79
CA VAL A 81 1.22 -6.54 -8.51
C VAL A 81 2.04 -6.48 -9.79
N TYR A 82 3.09 -5.65 -9.80
CA TYR A 82 3.94 -5.47 -10.98
C TYR A 82 5.41 -5.34 -10.61
N LEU A 83 6.31 -5.64 -11.57
CA LEU A 83 7.75 -5.38 -11.42
C LEU A 83 8.06 -3.92 -11.75
N SER A 84 8.50 -3.18 -10.74
CA SER A 84 9.08 -1.86 -10.90
C SER A 84 10.51 -1.97 -11.41
N TYR A 85 10.79 -1.37 -12.57
CA TYR A 85 12.09 -1.39 -13.27
C TYR A 85 12.69 -2.80 -13.42
N GLY A 86 11.85 -3.84 -13.51
CA GLY A 86 12.28 -5.24 -13.66
C GLY A 86 12.92 -5.87 -12.42
N MET A 87 13.06 -5.15 -11.29
CA MET A 87 13.86 -5.60 -10.14
C MET A 87 13.02 -5.93 -8.90
N HIS A 88 11.95 -5.17 -8.65
CA HIS A 88 11.22 -5.27 -7.39
C HIS A 88 9.71 -5.30 -7.61
N TRP A 89 9.02 -6.20 -6.92
CA TRP A 89 7.56 -6.21 -6.89
C TRP A 89 7.02 -4.99 -6.14
N CYS A 90 5.98 -4.37 -6.68
CA CYS A 90 5.15 -3.38 -6.01
C CYS A 90 3.74 -3.95 -5.90
N SER A 91 3.08 -3.77 -4.75
CA SER A 91 1.73 -4.27 -4.50
C SER A 91 0.75 -3.13 -4.26
N ASN A 92 -0.38 -3.20 -4.95
CA ASN A 92 -1.42 -2.18 -4.94
C ASN A 92 -2.78 -2.83 -4.65
N LEU A 93 -3.69 -2.11 -4.03
CA LEU A 93 -5.09 -2.52 -3.87
C LEU A 93 -5.96 -1.73 -4.83
N VAL A 94 -6.66 -2.43 -5.72
CA VAL A 94 -7.57 -1.81 -6.69
C VAL A 94 -8.74 -1.17 -5.95
N CYS A 95 -9.08 0.04 -6.36
CA CYS A 95 -10.10 0.89 -5.77
C CYS A 95 -11.21 1.24 -6.77
N GLN A 96 -12.32 1.76 -6.25
CA GLN A 96 -13.50 2.19 -7.00
C GLN A 96 -14.09 1.06 -7.86
N ARG A 97 -14.81 1.43 -8.94
CA ARG A 97 -15.44 0.46 -9.85
C ARG A 97 -14.42 -0.17 -10.78
N ALA A 98 -14.70 -1.41 -11.19
CA ALA A 98 -13.93 -2.08 -12.21
C ALA A 98 -13.81 -1.24 -13.49
N GLY A 99 -12.67 -1.38 -14.16
CA GLY A 99 -12.31 -0.63 -15.35
C GLY A 99 -11.61 0.70 -15.08
N LEU A 100 -11.77 1.36 -13.93
CA LEU A 100 -11.26 2.73 -13.73
C LEU A 100 -9.74 2.84 -13.59
N ALA A 101 -9.06 1.74 -13.26
CA ALA A 101 -7.62 1.70 -13.00
C ALA A 101 -7.16 2.56 -11.80
N SER A 102 -8.05 2.76 -10.83
CA SER A 102 -7.78 3.45 -9.57
C SER A 102 -7.21 2.46 -8.54
N ALA A 103 -6.14 2.82 -7.83
CA ALA A 103 -5.53 1.93 -6.84
C ALA A 103 -4.68 2.66 -5.80
N VAL A 104 -4.37 1.94 -4.71
CA VAL A 104 -3.44 2.40 -3.67
C VAL A 104 -2.21 1.51 -3.63
N LEU A 105 -1.03 2.09 -3.83
CA LEU A 105 0.27 1.44 -3.61
C LEU A 105 0.57 1.38 -2.12
N LEU A 106 0.94 0.19 -1.62
CA LEU A 106 1.55 0.07 -0.31
C LEU A 106 3.04 0.41 -0.39
N ARG A 107 3.50 1.32 0.47
CA ARG A 107 4.88 1.83 0.39
C ARG A 107 5.75 1.49 1.57
N ALA A 108 5.20 1.51 2.77
CA ALA A 108 5.97 1.11 3.93
C ALA A 108 5.09 0.53 5.04
N LEU A 109 5.69 -0.40 5.79
CA LEU A 109 5.08 -1.04 6.94
C LEU A 109 5.98 -0.93 8.17
N GLU A 110 5.37 -0.81 9.33
CA GLU A 110 5.96 -1.19 10.62
C GLU A 110 5.78 -2.70 10.81
N PRO A 111 6.86 -3.52 10.86
CA PRO A 111 6.76 -4.94 11.16
C PRO A 111 6.16 -5.17 12.56
N VAL A 112 5.14 -6.02 12.65
CA VAL A 112 4.46 -6.33 13.92
C VAL A 112 4.41 -7.82 14.24
N ASP A 113 4.61 -8.70 13.25
CA ASP A 113 4.69 -10.15 13.44
C ASP A 113 5.52 -10.80 12.33
N GLY A 114 6.10 -11.97 12.60
CA GLY A 114 6.89 -12.73 11.64
C GLY A 114 8.23 -12.09 11.27
N LEU A 115 8.86 -11.32 12.18
CA LEU A 115 10.15 -10.67 11.93
C LEU A 115 11.23 -11.66 11.49
N ALA A 116 11.27 -12.87 12.07
CA ALA A 116 12.20 -13.92 11.65
C ALA A 116 12.01 -14.33 10.17
N THR A 117 10.75 -14.44 9.73
CA THR A 117 10.39 -14.69 8.32
C THR A 117 10.86 -13.54 7.43
N MET A 118 10.59 -12.30 7.83
CA MET A 118 11.01 -11.12 7.07
C MET A 118 12.54 -11.03 6.95
N ARG A 119 13.28 -11.33 8.03
CA ARG A 119 14.75 -11.34 8.05
C ARG A 119 15.33 -12.44 7.16
N ARG A 120 14.75 -13.64 7.13
CA ARG A 120 15.17 -14.68 6.17
C ARG A 120 15.01 -14.21 4.72
N ARG A 121 13.95 -13.48 4.40
CA ARG A 121 13.66 -12.98 3.04
C ARG A 121 14.48 -11.75 2.64
N ARG A 122 14.84 -10.90 3.61
CA ARG A 122 15.50 -9.60 3.37
C ARG A 122 16.99 -9.59 3.72
N GLY A 123 17.46 -10.62 4.43
CA GLY A 123 18.79 -10.67 5.04
C GLY A 123 18.87 -9.89 6.35
N SER A 124 20.10 -9.76 6.86
CA SER A 124 20.42 -9.11 8.13
C SER A 124 20.44 -7.58 8.01
N VAL A 125 19.26 -6.98 7.82
CA VAL A 125 19.06 -5.52 7.89
C VAL A 125 18.45 -5.11 9.24
N PRO A 126 18.59 -3.84 9.66
CA PRO A 126 17.84 -3.31 10.81
C PRO A 126 16.32 -3.46 10.62
N ASP A 127 15.55 -3.61 11.69
CA ASP A 127 14.09 -3.83 11.58
C ASP A 127 13.40 -2.72 10.79
N HIS A 128 13.79 -1.46 11.01
CA HIS A 128 13.25 -0.30 10.30
C HIS A 128 13.54 -0.29 8.79
N GLU A 129 14.41 -1.18 8.32
CA GLU A 129 14.72 -1.38 6.90
C GLU A 129 14.04 -2.59 6.27
N LEU A 130 13.35 -3.43 7.04
CA LEU A 130 12.66 -4.61 6.52
C LEU A 130 11.57 -4.22 5.53
N CYS A 131 10.78 -3.19 5.87
CA CYS A 131 9.56 -2.81 5.14
C CYS A 131 9.49 -1.33 4.76
N SER A 132 10.58 -0.55 4.85
CA SER A 132 10.61 0.89 4.54
C SER A 132 10.75 1.20 3.03
N GLY A 133 9.91 0.56 2.21
CA GLY A 133 9.86 0.78 0.77
C GLY A 133 8.98 -0.25 0.06
N PRO A 134 8.40 0.09 -1.11
CA PRO A 134 7.40 -0.76 -1.78
C PRO A 134 7.97 -2.11 -2.21
N GLY A 135 9.20 -2.13 -2.75
CA GLY A 135 9.92 -3.38 -3.05
C GLY A 135 10.34 -4.15 -1.80
N LYS A 136 10.73 -3.42 -0.74
CA LYS A 136 11.21 -3.99 0.52
C LYS A 136 10.09 -4.75 1.24
N LEU A 137 8.93 -4.12 1.40
CA LEU A 137 7.77 -4.78 2.02
C LEU A 137 7.27 -5.97 1.20
N CYS A 138 7.31 -5.91 -0.14
CA CYS A 138 6.89 -7.05 -0.95
C CYS A 138 7.81 -8.26 -0.71
N GLN A 139 9.13 -8.05 -0.69
CA GLN A 139 10.08 -9.11 -0.35
C GLN A 139 9.87 -9.63 1.08
N ALA A 140 9.73 -8.76 2.08
CA ALA A 140 9.51 -9.15 3.47
C ALA A 140 8.22 -9.98 3.64
N LEU A 141 7.15 -9.60 2.94
CA LEU A 141 5.86 -10.30 2.94
C LEU A 141 5.81 -11.51 1.98
N GLY A 142 6.85 -11.77 1.18
CA GLY A 142 6.86 -12.87 0.21
C GLY A 142 5.88 -12.67 -0.93
N ILE A 143 5.59 -11.41 -1.29
CA ILE A 143 4.70 -11.04 -2.40
C ILE A 143 5.47 -11.17 -3.71
N THR A 144 4.92 -11.97 -4.62
CA THR A 144 5.40 -12.20 -5.98
C THR A 144 4.29 -11.88 -6.99
N ARG A 145 4.54 -12.17 -8.28
CA ARG A 145 3.52 -12.11 -9.33
C ARG A 145 2.27 -12.95 -9.03
N ASP A 146 2.40 -14.01 -8.24
CA ASP A 146 1.30 -14.95 -7.99
C ASP A 146 0.13 -14.30 -7.24
N LEU A 147 0.36 -13.13 -6.63
CA LEU A 147 -0.68 -12.33 -6.00
C LEU A 147 -1.40 -11.40 -6.99
N ASP A 148 -0.89 -11.19 -8.20
CA ASP A 148 -1.53 -10.31 -9.18
C ASP A 148 -2.92 -10.81 -9.59
N GLY A 149 -3.94 -9.96 -9.44
CA GLY A 149 -5.34 -10.30 -9.69
C GLY A 149 -6.02 -11.09 -8.56
N VAL A 150 -5.32 -11.45 -7.49
CA VAL A 150 -5.87 -12.22 -6.38
C VAL A 150 -6.71 -11.33 -5.46
N ALA A 151 -7.87 -11.84 -5.01
CA ALA A 151 -8.70 -11.16 -4.03
C ALA A 151 -7.97 -11.00 -2.69
N MET A 152 -7.97 -9.78 -2.13
CA MET A 152 -7.43 -9.54 -0.80
C MET A 152 -8.25 -10.26 0.27
N ALA A 153 -9.58 -10.22 0.17
CA ALA A 153 -10.46 -10.88 1.13
C ALA A 153 -10.39 -12.41 0.97
N GLY A 154 -9.92 -13.09 2.02
CA GLY A 154 -9.77 -14.56 2.03
C GLY A 154 -8.56 -15.08 1.23
N GLY A 155 -7.75 -14.18 0.65
CA GLY A 155 -6.51 -14.53 -0.03
C GLY A 155 -5.34 -14.78 0.91
N PRO A 156 -4.16 -15.13 0.36
CA PRO A 156 -2.96 -15.39 1.15
C PRO A 156 -2.36 -14.12 1.78
N VAL A 157 -2.70 -12.95 1.23
CA VAL A 157 -2.32 -11.63 1.75
C VAL A 157 -3.59 -10.81 1.96
N MET A 158 -3.90 -10.54 3.23
CA MET A 158 -5.10 -9.83 3.66
C MET A 158 -4.74 -8.50 4.32
N VAL A 159 -5.67 -7.55 4.31
CA VAL A 159 -5.59 -6.33 5.12
C VAL A 159 -6.68 -6.38 6.19
N LEU A 160 -6.26 -6.31 7.44
CA LEU A 160 -7.12 -6.38 8.60
C LEU A 160 -7.38 -4.98 9.15
N GLN A 161 -8.50 -4.83 9.86
CA GLN A 161 -8.70 -3.70 10.75
C GLN A 161 -7.51 -3.59 11.70
N GLY A 162 -7.08 -2.34 11.91
CA GLY A 162 -6.10 -1.98 12.92
C GLY A 162 -6.69 -0.97 13.88
N GLU A 163 -5.86 -0.50 14.81
CA GLU A 163 -6.27 0.45 15.82
C GLU A 163 -6.66 1.81 15.20
N PRO A 164 -7.65 2.51 15.79
CA PRO A 164 -7.94 3.88 15.42
C PRO A 164 -6.71 4.78 15.55
N LEU A 165 -6.49 5.63 14.55
CA LEU A 165 -5.45 6.66 14.60
C LEU A 165 -5.97 7.90 15.30
N ALA A 166 -5.11 8.58 16.06
CA ALA A 166 -5.44 9.88 16.64
C ALA A 166 -5.63 10.94 15.52
N PRO A 167 -6.49 11.95 15.71
CA PRO A 167 -6.60 13.07 14.78
C PRO A 167 -5.23 13.72 14.49
N GLY A 168 -4.97 14.08 13.24
CA GLY A 168 -3.71 14.69 12.82
C GLY A 168 -2.52 13.74 12.66
N SER A 169 -2.70 12.42 12.81
CA SER A 169 -1.61 11.44 12.63
C SER A 169 -1.18 11.25 11.17
N VAL A 170 -1.96 11.72 10.20
CA VAL A 170 -1.75 11.49 8.76
C VAL A 170 -1.31 12.77 8.08
N SER A 171 -0.22 12.70 7.31
CA SER A 171 0.26 13.77 6.43
C SER A 171 0.10 13.37 4.96
N ALA A 172 -0.32 14.34 4.13
CA ALA A 172 -0.42 14.21 2.68
C ALA A 172 0.69 15.02 2.00
N THR A 173 1.42 14.39 1.10
CA THR A 173 2.61 14.97 0.44
C THR A 173 2.73 14.49 -1.00
N PRO A 174 3.62 15.10 -1.81
CA PRO A 174 4.04 14.56 -3.09
C PRO A 174 4.44 13.07 -3.05
N ARG A 175 4.10 12.36 -4.12
CA ARG A 175 4.50 10.97 -4.38
C ARG A 175 5.99 10.86 -4.70
N ILE A 176 6.56 9.68 -4.46
CA ILE A 176 7.99 9.41 -4.57
C ILE A 176 8.30 8.63 -5.84
N GLY A 177 9.29 9.11 -6.60
CA GLY A 177 9.83 8.38 -7.74
C GLY A 177 9.01 8.51 -9.02
N ILE A 178 8.14 9.53 -9.09
CA ILE A 178 7.37 9.89 -10.28
C ILE A 178 7.84 11.23 -10.85
N THR A 179 7.67 11.42 -12.16
CA THR A 179 8.05 12.65 -12.89
C THR A 179 6.86 13.42 -13.44
N LYS A 180 5.66 12.84 -13.40
CA LYS A 180 4.40 13.43 -13.85
C LYS A 180 3.47 13.60 -12.66
N ALA A 181 2.68 14.68 -12.61
CA ALA A 181 1.84 15.00 -11.45
C ALA A 181 2.61 14.86 -10.11
N ALA A 182 3.87 15.32 -10.14
CA ALA A 182 4.86 15.07 -9.08
C ALA A 182 4.66 15.99 -7.87
N ASP A 183 3.88 17.05 -8.01
CA ASP A 183 3.48 17.99 -6.98
C ASP A 183 2.16 17.61 -6.29
N TRP A 184 1.39 16.67 -6.85
CA TRP A 184 0.10 16.28 -6.32
C TRP A 184 0.23 15.56 -4.97
N PRO A 185 -0.55 15.95 -3.93
CA PRO A 185 -0.40 15.45 -2.56
C PRO A 185 -1.05 14.07 -2.36
N LEU A 186 -0.65 13.10 -3.19
CA LEU A 186 -1.24 11.75 -3.24
C LEU A 186 -0.41 10.69 -2.51
N ARG A 187 0.58 11.08 -1.71
CA ARG A 187 1.29 10.20 -0.76
C ARG A 187 0.84 10.48 0.65
N PHE A 188 0.37 9.45 1.34
CA PHE A 188 -0.12 9.52 2.71
C PHE A 188 0.81 8.73 3.63
N HIS A 189 1.16 9.29 4.79
CA HIS A 189 1.96 8.58 5.78
C HIS A 189 1.68 9.03 7.21
N LEU A 190 2.08 8.18 8.17
CA LEU A 190 1.99 8.50 9.59
C LEU A 190 3.10 9.50 9.99
N VAL A 191 2.69 10.62 10.57
CA VAL A 191 3.59 11.67 11.07
C VAL A 191 4.53 11.09 12.14
N GLY A 192 5.82 11.37 12.00
CA GLY A 192 6.85 10.93 12.96
C GLY A 192 7.18 9.43 12.92
N SER A 193 6.54 8.63 12.07
CA SER A 193 6.81 7.20 12.00
C SER A 193 8.24 6.92 11.48
N PRO A 194 9.08 6.19 12.25
CA PRO A 194 10.44 5.85 11.83
C PRO A 194 10.46 4.79 10.71
N TRP A 195 9.30 4.21 10.41
CA TRP A 195 9.12 3.12 9.44
C TRP A 195 8.82 3.62 8.02
N THR A 196 8.63 4.93 7.83
CA THR A 196 8.38 5.55 6.52
C THR A 196 9.57 5.39 5.57
N SER A 197 9.30 5.19 4.27
CA SER A 197 10.34 4.95 3.26
C SER A 197 11.16 6.20 2.94
N ARG A 198 10.56 7.39 3.09
CA ARG A 198 11.26 8.68 3.07
C ARG A 198 10.67 9.60 4.12
N LYS A 199 11.57 10.18 4.93
CA LYS A 199 11.23 11.24 5.87
C LYS A 199 10.81 12.49 5.11
N GLU A 200 9.83 13.21 5.63
CA GLU A 200 9.57 14.59 5.20
C GLU A 200 10.84 15.41 5.43
N LYS A 201 11.28 16.15 4.42
CA LYS A 201 12.24 17.23 4.66
C LYS A 201 11.50 18.27 5.50
N GLY A 202 12.03 18.62 6.67
CA GLY A 202 11.40 19.56 7.60
C GLY A 202 11.07 20.90 6.94
N GLY A 203 9.89 20.99 6.34
CA GLY A 203 9.27 22.22 5.90
C GLY A 203 8.31 22.64 6.99
N ARG A 204 8.46 23.88 7.49
CA ARG A 204 7.55 24.47 8.49
C ARG A 204 6.11 24.22 8.05
N PHE A 205 5.35 23.48 8.86
CA PHE A 205 3.90 23.38 8.72
C PHE A 205 3.33 24.80 8.63
N ARG A 206 2.89 25.22 7.44
CA ARG A 206 1.91 26.30 7.35
C ARG A 206 0.59 25.68 7.79
N ARG A 207 0.23 25.89 9.05
CA ARG A 207 -1.16 25.72 9.49
C ARG A 207 -2.02 26.57 8.55
N SER A 208 -2.91 25.95 7.80
CA SER A 208 -4.01 26.70 7.18
C SER A 208 -4.77 27.40 8.32
N PRO A 209 -5.14 28.68 8.18
CA PRO A 209 -5.99 29.33 9.16
C PRO A 209 -7.33 28.57 9.18
N ALA A 210 -7.82 28.29 10.38
CA ALA A 210 -9.19 27.84 10.58
C ALA A 210 -10.17 28.91 10.06
N PRO A 211 -11.38 28.52 9.61
CA PRO A 211 -12.39 29.44 9.07
C PRO A 211 -12.80 30.52 10.07
#